data_AF-A0A1A9WNH4-F1
#
_entry.id   AF-A0A1A9WNH4-F1
#
_cell.length_a   1.000
_cell.length_b   1.000
_cell.length_c   1.000
_cell.angle_alpha   90.00
_cell.angle_beta   90.00
_cell.angle_gamma   90.00
#
_symmetry.space_group_name_H-M   'P 1'
#
loop_
_entity.id
_entity.type
_entity.pdbx_description
1 polymer ?
#
loop_
_entity_poly.entity_id
_entity_poly.type
_entity_poly.pdbx_seq_one_letter_code
_entity_poly.pdbx_strand_id
1 'polypeptide(L)'
;MSYQLYRNTTLGHTLQESLDELIQYGQITPALALKVLLQFDKCINNALSQRVKARVTFKANKLNTYRFCDNVWTLMLNEVEFREVHEFAKVDKVKIVACDGKSGDFN
;
A
#
# COMPACT_ATOMS: atom_id res chain seq x y z
N MET A 1 -0.06 2.90 15.19
CA MET A 1 -0.77 3.73 14.21
C MET A 1 -0.92 2.92 12.92
N SER A 2 -2.06 2.95 12.24
CA SER A 2 -2.26 2.16 11.00
C SER A 2 -2.09 3.06 9.79
N TYR A 3 -1.26 2.65 8.82
CA TYR A 3 -1.03 3.43 7.61
C TYR A 3 -2.23 3.37 6.68
N GLN A 4 -2.65 4.53 6.18
CA GLN A 4 -3.71 4.68 5.18
C GLN A 4 -3.20 4.44 3.75
N LEU A 5 -1.89 4.24 3.56
CA LEU A 5 -1.24 4.01 2.27
C LEU A 5 -1.94 2.93 1.44
N TYR A 6 -2.40 1.87 2.10
CA TYR A 6 -3.03 0.72 1.44
C TYR A 6 -4.42 1.01 0.85
N ARG A 7 -5.02 2.17 1.14
CA ARG A 7 -6.27 2.60 0.48
C ARG A 7 -6.08 2.84 -1.03
N ASN A 8 -4.86 3.19 -1.47
CA ASN A 8 -4.54 3.38 -2.89
C ASN A 8 -4.08 2.09 -3.60
N THR A 9 -4.30 0.92 -2.98
CA THR A 9 -4.14 -0.38 -3.66
C THR A 9 -5.43 -0.72 -4.41
N THR A 10 -5.40 -1.71 -5.31
CA THR A 10 -6.62 -2.21 -5.98
C THR A 10 -7.72 -2.55 -4.97
N LEU A 11 -7.39 -3.30 -3.90
CA LEU A 11 -8.35 -3.67 -2.86
C LEU A 11 -8.92 -2.45 -2.13
N GLY A 12 -8.06 -1.48 -1.80
CA GLY A 12 -8.48 -0.25 -1.13
C GLY A 12 -9.33 0.66 -2.03
N HIS A 13 -9.02 0.74 -3.34
CA HIS A 13 -9.81 1.47 -4.32
C HIS A 13 -11.18 0.85 -4.51
N THR A 14 -11.26 -0.46 -4.74
CA THR A 14 -12.54 -1.15 -4.92
C THR A 14 -13.43 -1.01 -3.69
N LEU A 15 -12.86 -1.03 -2.48
CA LEU A 15 -13.63 -0.75 -1.25
C LEU A 15 -14.18 0.67 -1.22
N GLN A 16 -13.37 1.68 -1.58
CA GLN A 16 -13.81 3.07 -1.62
C GLN A 16 -14.93 3.29 -2.65
N GLU A 17 -14.76 2.74 -3.87
CA GLU A 17 -15.79 2.80 -4.91
C GLU A 17 -17.10 2.15 -4.45
N SER A 18 -17.03 0.98 -3.80
CA SER A 18 -18.21 0.31 -3.24
C SER A 18 -18.88 1.15 -2.15
N LEU A 19 -18.11 1.80 -1.28
CA LEU A 19 -18.65 2.68 -0.24
C LEU A 19 -19.30 3.93 -0.84
N ASP A 20 -18.71 4.49 -1.89
CA ASP A 20 -19.25 5.66 -2.60
C ASP A 20 -20.59 5.32 -3.28
N GLU A 21 -20.73 4.14 -3.87
CA GLU A 21 -22.02 3.67 -4.40
C GLU A 21 -23.09 3.58 -3.30
N LEU A 22 -22.77 2.98 -2.15
CA LEU A 22 -23.70 2.88 -1.01
C LEU A 22 -24.11 4.27 -0.47
N ILE A 23 -23.20 5.25 -0.51
CA ILE A 23 -23.50 6.64 -0.15
C ILE A 23 -24.44 7.26 -1.19
N GLN A 24 -24.16 7.08 -2.49
CA GLN A 24 -24.98 7.63 -3.58
C GLN A 24 -26.41 7.10 -3.53
N TYR A 25 -26.60 5.83 -3.18
CA TYR A 25 -27.92 5.23 -2.99
C TYR A 25 -28.59 5.59 -1.65
N GLY A 26 -27.94 6.40 -0.80
CA GLY A 26 -28.46 6.79 0.52
C GLY A 26 -28.53 5.64 1.51
N GLN A 27 -27.83 4.53 1.28
CA GLN A 27 -27.84 3.34 2.14
C GLN A 27 -26.93 3.51 3.36
N ILE A 28 -25.85 4.28 3.24
CA ILE A 28 -24.95 4.63 4.35
C ILE A 28 -24.61 6.12 4.35
N THR A 29 -24.20 6.63 5.50
CA THR A 29 -23.68 8.01 5.60
C THR A 29 -22.19 8.07 5.29
N PRO A 30 -21.66 9.20 4.79
CA PRO A 30 -20.22 9.40 4.61
C PRO A 30 -19.41 9.17 5.90
N ALA A 31 -19.98 9.53 7.06
CA ALA A 31 -19.36 9.29 8.36
C ALA A 31 -19.22 7.79 8.68
N LEU A 32 -20.16 6.95 8.25
CA LEU A 32 -20.06 5.50 8.41
C LEU A 32 -19.01 4.91 7.46
N ALA A 33 -18.98 5.34 6.20
CA ALA A 33 -17.96 4.91 5.24
C ALA A 33 -16.54 5.20 5.74
N LEU A 34 -16.31 6.37 6.34
CA LEU A 34 -15.02 6.70 6.95
C LEU A 34 -14.64 5.72 8.08
N LYS A 35 -15.60 5.30 8.92
CA LYS A 35 -15.36 4.27 9.95
C LYS A 35 -14.98 2.92 9.34
N VAL A 36 -15.59 2.55 8.21
CA VAL A 36 -15.23 1.33 7.48
C VAL A 36 -13.79 1.42 6.96
N LEU A 37 -13.39 2.55 6.37
CA LEU A 37 -12.02 2.75 5.90
C LEU A 37 -10.99 2.74 7.05
N LEU A 38 -11.31 3.33 8.20
CA LEU A 38 -10.46 3.25 9.40
C LEU A 38 -10.32 1.81 9.90
N GLN A 39 -11.36 0.99 9.77
CA GLN A 39 -11.30 -0.43 10.10
C GLN A 39 -10.48 -1.22 9.06
N PHE A 40 -10.63 -0.90 7.78
CA PHE A 40 -9.82 -1.46 6.71
C PHE A 40 -8.32 -1.23 6.97
N ASP A 41 -7.91 0.00 7.33
CA ASP A 41 -6.52 0.31 7.63
C ASP A 41 -5.94 -0.61 8.70
N LYS A 42 -6.69 -0.84 9.79
CA LYS A 42 -6.27 -1.75 10.87
C LYS A 42 -6.14 -3.19 10.36
N CYS A 43 -7.13 -3.66 9.62
CA CYS A 43 -7.20 -5.03 9.11
C CYS A 43 -6.07 -5.34 8.13
N ILE A 44 -5.81 -4.47 7.16
CA ILE A 44 -4.80 -4.73 6.12
C ILE A 44 -3.38 -4.68 6.70
N ASN A 45 -3.07 -3.70 7.57
CA ASN A 45 -1.78 -3.63 8.24
C ASN A 45 -1.51 -4.88 9.09
N ASN A 46 -2.51 -5.36 9.84
CA ASN A 46 -2.41 -6.60 10.62
C ASN A 46 -2.23 -7.83 9.71
N ALA A 47 -3.07 -7.98 8.69
CA ALA A 47 -3.03 -9.13 7.80
C ALA A 47 -1.68 -9.27 7.09
N LEU A 48 -1.13 -8.17 6.56
CA LEU A 48 0.19 -8.16 5.91
C LEU A 48 1.31 -8.51 6.91
N SER A 49 1.28 -7.97 8.13
CA SER A 49 2.29 -8.25 9.16
C SER A 49 2.27 -9.69 9.66
N GLN A 50 1.08 -10.24 9.89
CA GLN A 50 0.93 -11.52 10.59
C GLN A 50 0.87 -12.71 9.64
N ARG A 51 0.21 -12.57 8.49
CA ARG A 51 -0.16 -13.70 7.62
C ARG A 51 0.78 -13.88 6.43
N VAL A 52 1.39 -12.81 5.92
CA VAL A 52 2.25 -12.88 4.73
C VAL A 52 3.69 -13.25 5.13
N LYS A 53 4.23 -14.31 4.54
CA LYS A 53 5.61 -14.79 4.77
C LYS A 53 6.47 -14.80 3.50
N ALA A 54 5.86 -14.57 2.34
CA ALA A 54 6.52 -14.47 1.05
C ALA A 54 7.65 -13.43 1.09
N ARG A 55 8.76 -13.73 0.43
CA ARG A 55 9.92 -12.84 0.33
C ARG A 55 10.28 -12.64 -1.13
N VAL A 56 10.20 -11.39 -1.56
CA VAL A 56 10.55 -10.97 -2.91
C VAL A 56 11.86 -10.18 -2.87
N THR A 57 12.70 -10.39 -3.87
CA THR A 57 13.89 -9.56 -4.14
C THR A 57 13.70 -8.85 -5.46
N PHE A 58 14.36 -7.70 -5.65
CA PHE A 58 14.33 -7.03 -6.94
C PHE A 58 15.67 -6.40 -7.27
N LYS A 59 15.92 -6.24 -8.57
CA LYS A 59 17.01 -5.42 -9.11
C LYS A 59 16.43 -4.47 -10.14
N ALA A 60 16.97 -3.27 -10.23
CA ALA A 60 16.60 -2.28 -11.22
C ALA A 60 17.86 -1.81 -11.95
N ASN A 61 17.79 -1.65 -13.27
CA ASN A 61 18.92 -1.09 -14.01
C ASN A 61 19.11 0.40 -13.71
N LYS A 62 18.03 1.12 -13.37
CA LYS A 62 18.09 2.55 -13.07
C LYS A 62 17.14 2.97 -11.96
N LEU A 63 17.68 3.65 -10.96
CA LEU A 63 16.92 4.54 -10.08
C LEU A 63 16.71 5.87 -10.80
N ASN A 64 15.48 6.18 -11.18
CA ASN A 64 15.16 7.37 -11.96
C ASN A 64 15.06 8.62 -11.08
N THR A 65 14.28 8.54 -10.00
CA THR A 65 14.21 9.60 -8.97
C THR A 65 13.85 8.99 -7.62
N TYR A 66 14.24 9.66 -6.54
CA TYR A 66 13.83 9.33 -5.17
C TYR A 66 13.41 10.60 -4.42
N ARG A 67 12.59 10.42 -3.38
CA ARG A 67 12.18 11.49 -2.46
C ARG A 67 11.93 10.89 -1.08
N PHE A 68 12.34 11.60 -0.05
CA PHE A 68 11.97 11.34 1.33
C PHE A 68 11.33 12.58 1.93
N CYS A 69 10.10 12.45 2.41
CA CYS A 69 9.32 13.53 3.04
C CYS A 69 8.30 12.89 3.99
N ASP A 70 8.08 13.48 5.16
CA ASP A 70 7.13 12.99 6.18
C ASP A 70 7.29 11.50 6.54
N ASN A 71 8.53 11.03 6.67
CA ASN A 71 8.85 9.62 6.94
C ASN A 71 8.34 8.63 5.87
N VAL A 72 8.11 9.11 4.65
CA VAL A 72 7.72 8.32 3.49
C VAL A 72 8.78 8.42 2.39
N TRP A 73 9.29 7.27 1.98
CA TRP A 73 10.11 7.14 0.79
C TRP A 73 9.24 6.94 -0.45
N THR A 74 9.56 7.65 -1.53
CA THR A 74 9.01 7.41 -2.87
C THR A 74 10.14 7.23 -3.86
N LEU A 75 10.20 6.09 -4.53
CA LEU A 75 11.19 5.75 -5.54
C LEU A 75 10.50 5.51 -6.89
N MET A 76 11.09 6.01 -7.96
CA MET A 76 10.73 5.64 -9.33
C MET A 76 11.92 4.87 -9.93
N LEU A 77 11.69 3.62 -10.30
CA LEU A 77 12.70 2.74 -10.87
C LEU A 77 12.32 2.40 -12.31
N ASN A 78 13.31 2.21 -13.17
CA ASN A 78 13.12 1.73 -14.53
C ASN A 78 13.82 0.37 -14.71
N GLU A 79 13.27 -0.46 -15.59
CA GLU A 79 13.77 -1.79 -15.97
C GLU A 79 14.04 -2.65 -14.72
N VAL A 80 12.95 -3.03 -14.05
CA VAL A 80 12.99 -3.75 -12.78
C VAL A 80 12.68 -5.22 -13.00
N GLU A 81 13.52 -6.08 -12.44
CA GLU A 81 13.27 -7.52 -12.32
C GLU A 81 12.96 -7.85 -10.85
N PHE A 82 11.74 -8.30 -10.60
CA PHE A 82 11.33 -8.90 -9.33
C PHE A 82 11.56 -10.42 -9.42
N ARG A 83 12.01 -11.01 -8.31
CA ARG A 83 12.26 -12.44 -8.17
C ARG A 83 11.76 -12.94 -6.83
N GLU A 84 10.88 -13.94 -6.90
CA GLU A 84 10.52 -14.84 -5.82
C GLU A 84 11.13 -16.22 -6.11
N VAL A 85 10.99 -17.20 -5.22
CA VAL A 85 11.70 -18.50 -5.30
C VAL A 85 11.52 -19.20 -6.66
N HIS A 86 10.31 -19.16 -7.22
CA HIS A 86 9.97 -19.83 -8.48
C HIS A 86 9.37 -18.90 -9.54
N GLU A 87 9.28 -17.60 -9.25
CA GLU A 87 8.63 -16.63 -10.13
C GLU A 87 9.56 -15.44 -10.39
N PHE A 88 9.49 -14.92 -11.62
CA PHE A 88 10.16 -13.69 -12.00
C PHE A 88 9.21 -12.80 -12.80
N ALA A 89 9.29 -11.49 -12.56
CA ALA A 89 8.52 -10.50 -13.28
C ALA A 89 9.44 -9.35 -13.71
N LYS A 90 9.37 -8.98 -14.99
CA LYS A 90 10.07 -7.82 -15.54
C LYS A 90 9.09 -6.71 -15.82
N VAL A 91 9.44 -5.49 -15.40
CA VAL A 91 8.58 -4.31 -15.53
C VAL A 91 9.42 -3.11 -15.95
N ASP A 92 8.98 -2.39 -16.98
CA ASP A 92 9.71 -1.23 -17.51
C ASP A 92 9.84 -0.09 -16.50
N LYS A 93 8.83 0.09 -15.65
CA LYS A 93 8.79 1.16 -14.65
C LYS A 93 7.97 0.76 -13.43
N VAL A 94 8.48 1.03 -12.24
CA VAL A 94 7.75 0.83 -10.98
C VAL A 94 7.91 2.03 -10.05
N LYS A 95 6.83 2.33 -9.32
CA LYS A 95 6.81 3.30 -8.22
C LYS A 95 6.76 2.53 -6.90
N ILE A 96 7.73 2.74 -6.03
CA ILE A 96 7.74 2.20 -4.66
C ILE A 96 7.43 3.34 -3.71
N VAL A 97 6.38 3.18 -2.89
CA VAL A 97 6.04 4.08 -1.78
C VAL A 97 6.16 3.28 -0.49
N ALA A 98 7.03 3.72 0.42
CA ALA A 98 7.33 3.02 1.65
C ALA A 98 7.25 3.97 2.85
N CYS A 99 6.33 3.69 3.78
CA CYS A 99 6.28 4.33 5.09
C CYS A 99 7.28 3.66 6.05
N ASP A 100 7.73 4.37 7.07
CA ASP A 100 8.60 3.79 8.10
C ASP A 100 7.94 2.59 8.79
N GLY A 101 8.63 1.46 8.83
CA GLY A 101 8.16 0.23 9.49
C GLY A 101 8.41 0.23 11.00
N LYS A 102 9.18 1.21 11.52
CA LYS A 102 9.42 1.32 12.96
C LYS A 102 8.12 1.64 13.67
N SER A 103 7.69 0.72 14.54
CA SER A 103 6.82 1.05 15.66
C SER A 103 7.43 2.23 16.38
N GLY A 104 6.66 3.27 16.70
CA GLY A 104 7.16 4.53 17.28
C GLY A 104 7.77 4.42 18.67
N ASP A 105 8.85 3.64 18.82
CA ASP A 105 9.78 3.71 19.94
C ASP A 105 10.73 4.88 19.64
N PHE A 106 10.22 6.08 19.85
CA PHE A 106 11.07 7.22 20.14
C PHE A 106 11.61 6.99 21.55
N ASN A 107 12.90 6.60 21.65
CA ASN A 107 13.66 6.80 22.89
C ASN A 107 13.72 8.28 23.24
#